data_AF-A0A2U3Y8J4-F1
#
_entry.id   AF-A0A2U3Y8J4-F1
#
_cell.length_a   1.000
_cell.length_b   1.000
_cell.length_c   1.000
_cell.angle_alpha   90.00
_cell.angle_beta   90.00
_cell.angle_gamma   90.00
#
_symmetry.space_group_name_H-M   'P 1'
#
loop_
_entity.id
_entity.type
_entity.pdbx_description
1 polymer ?
#
loop_
_entity_poly.entity_id
_entity_poly.type
_entity_poly.pdbx_seq_one_letter_code
_entity_poly.pdbx_strand_id
1 'polypeptide(L)'
;IFVEFDGCNWKQHSWVKVHAEEVIVLLLEGSLVWAPRKDPVLVQGTRVSITQWPALTFTPLVDKLGLGSVVPVEYLLDRELRFLSDANGLHLFQMGTDSQNQILLEHAALRDTVNALISDQKLQEIFSRGPYSVQGHRVKVYQPEGEESWLYGVVSHQDSITRLMEVSVTERVV
;
A
#
# COMPACT_ATOMS: atom_id res chain seq x y z
N ILE A 1 -2.28 16.69 -2.23
CA ILE A 1 -1.36 15.61 -1.87
C ILE A 1 -0.14 15.68 -2.77
N PHE A 2 1.03 15.32 -2.27
CA PHE A 2 2.23 15.20 -3.09
C PHE A 2 2.34 13.75 -3.55
N VAL A 3 2.46 13.52 -4.86
CA VAL A 3 2.42 12.17 -5.44
C VAL A 3 3.61 11.91 -6.36
N GLU A 4 4.01 10.65 -6.41
CA GLU A 4 4.89 10.07 -7.43
C GLU A 4 4.02 9.29 -8.42
N PHE A 5 4.31 9.41 -9.71
CA PHE A 5 3.57 8.69 -10.76
C PHE A 5 4.32 7.42 -11.17
N ASP A 6 3.61 6.30 -11.21
CA ASP A 6 4.16 5.04 -11.71
C ASP A 6 4.65 5.16 -13.17
N GLY A 7 5.72 4.43 -13.49
CA GLY A 7 6.30 4.40 -14.83
C GLY A 7 6.98 5.72 -15.26
N CYS A 8 6.99 6.72 -14.40
CA CYS A 8 7.68 7.97 -14.59
C CYS A 8 9.03 7.95 -13.87
N ASN A 9 9.97 8.77 -14.33
CA ASN A 9 11.24 8.90 -13.62
C ASN A 9 11.00 9.58 -12.26
N TRP A 10 11.80 9.26 -11.24
CA TRP A 10 11.72 9.80 -9.86
C TRP A 10 11.76 11.34 -9.74
N LYS A 11 11.87 12.07 -10.86
CA LYS A 11 11.85 13.53 -10.93
C LYS A 11 10.45 14.09 -11.24
N GLN A 12 9.46 13.27 -11.58
CA GLN A 12 8.09 13.72 -11.83
C GLN A 12 7.22 13.53 -10.60
N HIS A 13 7.52 14.32 -9.57
CA HIS A 13 6.59 14.50 -8.47
C HIS A 13 5.76 15.75 -8.69
N SER A 14 4.53 15.76 -8.18
CA SER A 14 3.70 16.95 -8.25
C SER A 14 2.74 17.09 -7.08
N TRP A 15 2.40 18.34 -6.77
CA TRP A 15 1.28 18.65 -5.92
C TRP A 15 -0.02 18.46 -6.71
N VAL A 16 -0.78 17.43 -6.36
CA VAL A 16 -2.11 17.18 -6.93
C VAL A 16 -3.18 17.68 -5.98
N LYS A 17 -4.03 18.57 -6.51
CA LYS A 17 -5.27 18.98 -5.84
C LYS A 17 -6.31 17.88 -6.08
N VAL A 18 -6.55 17.07 -5.06
CA VAL A 18 -7.39 15.85 -5.10
C VAL A 18 -8.77 16.10 -5.72
N HIS A 19 -9.41 17.23 -5.43
CA HIS A 19 -10.74 17.56 -5.95
C HIS A 19 -10.72 18.48 -7.18
N ALA A 20 -9.56 18.71 -7.81
CA ALA A 20 -9.50 19.44 -9.07
C ALA A 20 -10.23 18.70 -10.19
N GLU A 21 -10.72 19.41 -11.20
CA GLU A 21 -11.53 18.87 -12.31
C GLU A 21 -10.86 17.67 -12.99
N GLU A 22 -9.55 17.74 -13.17
CA GLU A 22 -8.71 16.76 -13.87
C GLU A 22 -8.55 15.43 -13.12
N VAL A 23 -8.78 15.39 -11.81
CA VAL A 23 -8.75 14.16 -11.02
C VAL A 23 -10.10 13.48 -11.12
N ILE A 24 -10.18 12.41 -11.90
CA ILE A 24 -11.44 11.71 -12.19
C ILE A 24 -11.75 10.68 -11.11
N VAL A 25 -10.75 9.88 -10.72
CA VAL A 25 -10.85 8.88 -9.67
C VAL A 25 -9.60 8.94 -8.80
N LEU A 26 -9.79 8.85 -7.47
CA LEU A 26 -8.72 8.62 -6.52
C LEU A 26 -9.11 7.44 -5.63
N LEU A 27 -8.31 6.38 -5.66
CA LEU A 27 -8.50 5.18 -4.86
C LEU A 27 -7.53 5.18 -3.68
N LEU A 28 -8.05 4.94 -2.49
CA LEU A 28 -7.26 4.76 -1.27
C LEU A 28 -7.10 3.27 -1.00
N GLU A 29 -5.86 2.84 -0.80
CA GLU A 29 -5.55 1.47 -0.37
C GLU A 29 -6.34 1.09 0.89
N GLY A 30 -6.93 -0.12 0.85
CA GLY A 30 -7.72 -0.71 1.91
C GLY A 30 -7.05 -1.95 2.50
N SER A 31 -7.86 -2.97 2.79
CA SER A 31 -7.38 -4.21 3.43
C SER A 31 -6.90 -5.24 2.41
N LEU A 32 -5.93 -6.04 2.82
CA LEU A 32 -5.57 -7.30 2.15
C LEU A 32 -6.70 -8.32 2.35
N VAL A 33 -7.16 -8.91 1.26
CA VAL A 33 -8.26 -9.89 1.21
C VAL A 33 -7.90 -11.08 0.32
N TRP A 34 -8.63 -12.17 0.50
CA TRP A 34 -8.81 -13.18 -0.54
C TRP A 34 -9.95 -12.74 -1.45
N ALA A 35 -9.68 -12.61 -2.74
CA ALA A 35 -10.63 -12.18 -3.75
C ALA A 35 -10.86 -13.25 -4.82
N PRO A 36 -12.08 -13.38 -5.35
CA PRO A 36 -12.37 -14.37 -6.40
C PRO A 36 -11.56 -14.06 -7.65
N ARG A 37 -10.90 -15.07 -8.21
CA ARG A 37 -10.13 -14.96 -9.45
C ARG A 37 -10.39 -16.19 -10.33
N LYS A 38 -10.58 -15.98 -11.63
CA LYS A 38 -10.96 -17.06 -12.60
C LYS A 38 -9.84 -17.37 -13.59
N ASP A 39 -9.07 -16.35 -13.92
CA ASP A 39 -7.93 -16.37 -14.81
C ASP A 39 -6.67 -16.89 -14.09
N PRO A 40 -5.83 -17.66 -14.78
CA PRO A 40 -4.59 -18.17 -14.21
C PRO A 40 -3.53 -17.09 -14.11
N VAL A 41 -2.77 -17.11 -13.01
CA VAL A 41 -1.66 -16.19 -12.75
C VAL A 41 -0.33 -16.86 -13.09
N LEU A 42 0.58 -16.14 -13.74
CA LEU A 42 1.92 -16.65 -13.99
C LEU A 42 2.82 -16.40 -12.77
N VAL A 43 3.17 -17.47 -12.05
CA VAL A 43 4.05 -17.41 -10.88
C VAL A 43 5.31 -18.19 -11.17
N GLN A 44 6.46 -17.49 -11.28
CA GLN A 44 7.76 -18.11 -11.54
C GLN A 44 7.78 -19.07 -12.75
N GLY A 45 7.00 -18.74 -13.80
CA GLY A 45 6.89 -19.55 -15.03
C GLY A 45 5.78 -20.62 -15.00
N THR A 46 5.14 -20.86 -13.86
CA THR A 46 4.02 -21.79 -13.73
C THR A 46 2.70 -21.04 -13.77
N ARG A 47 1.73 -21.55 -14.54
CA ARG A 47 0.36 -21.03 -14.52
C ARG A 47 -0.41 -21.63 -13.34
N VAL A 48 -0.85 -20.77 -12.45
CA VAL A 48 -1.56 -21.14 -11.22
C VAL A 48 -3.01 -20.71 -11.35
N SER A 49 -3.94 -21.64 -11.24
CA SER A 49 -5.39 -21.37 -11.30
C SER A 49 -6.03 -21.79 -10.00
N ILE A 50 -6.39 -20.82 -9.19
CA ILE A 50 -7.13 -21.00 -7.93
C ILE A 50 -8.35 -20.09 -7.94
N THR A 51 -9.37 -20.45 -7.18
CA THR A 51 -10.62 -19.71 -7.11
C THR A 51 -10.54 -18.41 -6.32
N GLN A 52 -9.52 -18.25 -5.47
CA GLN A 52 -9.36 -17.14 -4.53
C GLN A 52 -7.89 -16.71 -4.49
N TRP A 53 -7.61 -15.45 -4.82
CA TRP A 53 -6.25 -14.89 -4.92
C TRP A 53 -6.06 -13.75 -3.91
N PRO A 54 -4.87 -13.59 -3.32
CA PRO A 54 -4.57 -12.43 -2.47
C PRO A 54 -4.70 -11.12 -3.26
N ALA A 55 -5.47 -10.19 -2.75
CA ALA A 55 -5.71 -8.90 -3.39
C ALA A 55 -5.85 -7.77 -2.38
N LEU A 56 -5.55 -6.56 -2.80
CA LEU A 56 -5.73 -5.34 -2.03
C LEU A 56 -7.05 -4.69 -2.44
N THR A 57 -7.91 -4.37 -1.48
CA THR A 57 -9.13 -3.59 -1.74
C THR A 57 -8.80 -2.11 -1.81
N PHE A 58 -9.66 -1.32 -2.48
CA PHE A 58 -9.55 0.13 -2.46
C PHE A 58 -10.88 0.80 -2.18
N THR A 59 -10.83 1.96 -1.51
CA THR A 59 -11.97 2.83 -1.28
C THR A 59 -11.85 4.07 -2.16
N PRO A 60 -12.84 4.41 -2.99
CA PRO A 60 -12.81 5.65 -3.75
C PRO A 60 -12.96 6.87 -2.84
N LEU A 61 -11.96 7.74 -2.83
CA LEU A 61 -12.00 9.07 -2.19
C LEU A 61 -12.56 10.14 -3.11
N VAL A 62 -12.29 9.99 -4.42
CA VAL A 62 -12.87 10.80 -5.49
C VAL A 62 -13.40 9.84 -6.53
N ASP A 63 -14.64 10.05 -6.94
CA ASP A 63 -15.29 9.27 -7.98
C ASP A 63 -16.20 10.18 -8.81
N LYS A 64 -15.67 10.68 -9.91
CA LYS A 64 -16.45 11.44 -10.91
C LYS A 64 -16.96 10.57 -12.05
N LEU A 65 -16.55 9.30 -12.11
CA LEU A 65 -17.06 8.33 -13.08
C LEU A 65 -18.40 7.75 -12.65
N GLY A 66 -18.71 7.81 -11.35
CA GLY A 66 -19.87 7.13 -10.79
C GLY A 66 -19.65 5.62 -10.76
N LEU A 67 -18.52 5.17 -10.22
CA LEU A 67 -18.18 3.77 -9.98
C LEU A 67 -19.29 3.04 -9.18
N GLY A 68 -20.04 3.76 -8.34
CA GLY A 68 -21.22 3.22 -7.67
C GLY A 68 -20.86 2.20 -6.60
N SER A 69 -21.46 1.01 -6.65
CA SER A 69 -21.27 -0.06 -5.64
C SER A 69 -20.12 -1.02 -5.94
N VAL A 70 -19.35 -0.77 -7.00
CA VAL A 70 -18.24 -1.64 -7.37
C VAL A 70 -17.16 -1.64 -6.28
N VAL A 71 -16.46 -2.76 -6.16
CA VAL A 71 -15.33 -2.91 -5.25
C VAL A 71 -14.05 -3.02 -6.08
N PRO A 72 -13.21 -1.97 -6.13
CA PRO A 72 -11.91 -2.06 -6.77
C PRO A 72 -10.99 -2.97 -5.95
N VAL A 73 -10.35 -3.92 -6.64
CA VAL A 73 -9.37 -4.86 -6.09
C VAL A 73 -8.15 -4.93 -7.00
N GLU A 74 -6.95 -4.88 -6.43
CA GLU A 74 -5.71 -5.14 -7.16
C GLU A 74 -5.16 -6.50 -6.72
N TYR A 75 -5.01 -7.43 -7.65
CA TYR A 75 -4.43 -8.73 -7.35
C TYR A 75 -2.91 -8.63 -7.13
N LEU A 76 -2.42 -9.30 -6.09
CA LEU A 76 -0.98 -9.32 -5.82
C LEU A 76 -0.23 -10.11 -6.88
N LEU A 77 1.06 -9.79 -7.02
CA LEU A 77 2.04 -10.30 -7.98
C LEU A 77 1.97 -9.65 -9.36
N ASP A 78 0.82 -9.69 -10.03
CA ASP A 78 0.67 -9.12 -11.39
C ASP A 78 0.04 -7.74 -11.43
N ARG A 79 -0.39 -7.21 -10.26
CA ARG A 79 -0.95 -5.87 -10.09
C ARG A 79 -2.15 -5.59 -11.00
N GLU A 80 -2.93 -6.63 -11.29
CA GLU A 80 -4.13 -6.46 -12.11
C GLU A 80 -5.25 -5.81 -11.27
N LEU A 81 -5.62 -4.59 -11.63
CA LEU A 81 -6.75 -3.87 -11.03
C LEU A 81 -8.07 -4.30 -11.69
N ARG A 82 -9.04 -4.72 -10.88
CA ARG A 82 -10.40 -5.05 -11.31
C ARG A 82 -11.46 -4.38 -10.44
N PHE A 83 -12.63 -4.19 -11.03
CA PHE A 83 -13.81 -3.64 -10.37
C PHE A 83 -14.87 -4.74 -10.25
N LEU A 84 -15.01 -5.29 -9.05
CA LEU A 84 -16.02 -6.32 -8.76
C LEU A 84 -17.38 -5.66 -8.60
N SER A 85 -18.47 -6.35 -8.96
CA SER A 85 -19.84 -5.80 -8.86
C SER A 85 -20.29 -5.56 -7.42
N ASP A 86 -19.77 -6.36 -6.49
CA ASP A 86 -20.05 -6.30 -5.06
C ASP A 86 -18.87 -6.90 -4.26
N ALA A 87 -19.00 -6.93 -2.94
CA ALA A 87 -18.01 -7.54 -2.05
C ALA A 87 -18.20 -9.06 -1.86
N ASN A 88 -19.05 -9.72 -2.65
CA ASN A 88 -19.34 -11.14 -2.44
C ASN A 88 -18.12 -12.00 -2.76
N GLY A 89 -17.83 -12.93 -1.85
CA GLY A 89 -16.65 -13.81 -1.96
C GLY A 89 -15.33 -13.13 -1.64
N LEU A 90 -15.34 -11.87 -1.16
CA LEU A 90 -14.18 -11.27 -0.51
C LEU A 90 -14.11 -11.74 0.94
N HIS A 91 -12.93 -12.19 1.35
CA HIS A 91 -12.68 -12.60 2.73
C HIS A 91 -11.45 -11.87 3.25
N LEU A 92 -11.54 -11.29 4.45
CA LEU A 92 -10.38 -10.66 5.08
C LEU A 92 -9.22 -11.65 5.11
N PHE A 93 -8.03 -11.19 4.75
CA PHE A 93 -6.87 -12.06 4.72
C PHE A 93 -6.53 -12.51 6.13
N GLN A 94 -6.57 -13.82 6.34
CA GLN A 94 -6.11 -14.49 7.54
C GLN A 94 -5.22 -15.66 7.11
N MET A 95 -4.11 -15.85 7.82
CA MET A 95 -3.25 -17.03 7.66
C MET A 95 -4.01 -18.22 8.27
N GLY A 96 -4.84 -18.90 7.48
CA GLY A 96 -5.76 -19.87 8.07
C GLY A 96 -6.83 -20.44 7.14
N THR A 97 -6.42 -21.15 6.09
CA THR A 97 -7.09 -22.37 5.58
C THR A 97 -6.06 -23.18 4.80
N ASP A 98 -6.20 -24.51 4.75
CA ASP A 98 -5.16 -25.40 4.22
C ASP A 98 -4.79 -25.08 2.77
N SER A 99 -5.77 -24.80 1.89
CA SER A 99 -5.51 -24.52 0.46
C SER A 99 -4.89 -23.13 0.21
N GLN A 100 -5.33 -22.10 0.93
CA GLN A 100 -4.77 -20.75 0.85
C GLN A 100 -3.35 -20.68 1.43
N ASN A 101 -3.10 -21.41 2.51
CA ASN A 101 -1.75 -21.55 3.05
C ASN A 101 -0.86 -22.38 2.12
N GLN A 102 -1.41 -23.43 1.50
CA GLN A 102 -0.67 -24.28 0.57
C GLN A 102 -0.09 -23.46 -0.58
N ILE A 103 -0.86 -22.54 -1.17
CA ILE A 103 -0.35 -21.74 -2.29
C ILE A 103 0.76 -20.76 -1.88
N LEU A 104 0.69 -20.21 -0.66
CA LEU A 104 1.75 -19.37 -0.12
C LEU A 104 3.01 -20.19 0.24
N LEU A 105 2.85 -21.47 0.59
CA LEU A 105 3.97 -22.39 0.79
C LEU A 105 4.64 -22.77 -0.54
N GLU A 106 3.83 -23.05 -1.57
CA GLU A 106 4.30 -23.47 -2.90
C GLU A 106 4.97 -22.33 -3.68
N HIS A 107 4.50 -21.10 -3.51
CA HIS A 107 4.98 -19.96 -4.29
C HIS A 107 5.65 -18.89 -3.43
N ALA A 108 6.97 -18.99 -3.31
CA ALA A 108 7.78 -18.05 -2.54
C ALA A 108 7.58 -16.58 -2.95
N ALA A 109 7.53 -16.28 -4.25
CA ALA A 109 7.33 -14.91 -4.74
C ALA A 109 6.00 -14.29 -4.28
N LEU A 110 4.92 -15.08 -4.27
CA LEU A 110 3.62 -14.62 -3.79
C LEU A 110 3.66 -14.38 -2.28
N ARG A 111 4.23 -15.33 -1.52
CA ARG A 111 4.39 -15.20 -0.07
C ARG A 111 5.22 -13.99 0.33
N ASP A 112 6.32 -13.74 -0.38
CA ASP A 112 7.20 -12.61 -0.09
C ASP A 112 6.48 -11.28 -0.37
N THR A 113 5.69 -11.21 -1.45
CA THR A 113 4.84 -10.04 -1.75
C THR A 113 3.78 -9.80 -0.67
N VAL A 114 3.09 -10.86 -0.22
CA VAL A 114 2.10 -10.79 0.86
C VAL A 114 2.75 -10.34 2.17
N ASN A 115 3.90 -10.91 2.53
CA ASN A 115 4.61 -10.55 3.76
C ASN A 115 5.12 -9.11 3.73
N ALA A 116 5.63 -8.65 2.58
CA ALA A 116 6.05 -7.26 2.40
C ALA A 116 4.87 -6.31 2.63
N LEU A 117 3.72 -6.56 1.99
CA LEU A 117 2.53 -5.75 2.17
C LEU A 117 2.04 -5.73 3.62
N ILE A 118 1.98 -6.89 4.28
CA ILE A 118 1.59 -6.98 5.70
C ILE A 118 2.57 -6.20 6.59
N SER A 119 3.87 -6.25 6.28
CA SER A 119 4.89 -5.48 7.01
C SER A 119 4.68 -3.98 6.81
N ASP A 120 4.43 -3.54 5.58
CA ASP A 120 4.20 -2.13 5.25
C ASP A 120 2.92 -1.59 5.92
N GLN A 121 1.83 -2.36 5.89
CA GLN A 121 0.57 -2.00 6.56
C GLN A 121 0.75 -1.90 8.09
N LYS A 122 1.53 -2.80 8.70
CA LYS A 122 1.87 -2.71 10.12
C LYS A 122 2.70 -1.47 10.42
N LEU A 123 3.68 -1.13 9.59
CA LEU A 123 4.47 0.08 9.75
C LEU A 123 3.57 1.32 9.66
N GLN A 124 2.70 1.40 8.66
CA GLN A 124 1.73 2.49 8.52
C GLN A 124 0.81 2.60 9.75
N GLU A 125 0.37 1.47 10.33
CA GLU A 125 -0.43 1.47 11.55
C GLU A 125 0.34 2.03 12.76
N ILE A 126 1.63 1.69 12.89
CA ILE A 126 2.50 2.23 13.93
C ILE A 126 2.57 3.77 13.83
N PHE A 127 2.76 4.31 12.62
CA PHE A 127 2.83 5.76 12.41
C PHE A 127 1.47 6.45 12.60
N SER A 128 0.36 5.85 12.15
CA SER A 128 -0.96 6.48 12.15
C SER A 128 -1.70 6.37 13.48
N ARG A 129 -1.65 5.21 14.15
CA ARG A 129 -2.35 4.95 15.41
C ARG A 129 -1.47 5.11 16.64
N GLY A 130 -0.16 5.26 16.45
CA GLY A 130 0.87 5.32 17.50
C GLY A 130 0.65 4.40 18.70
N PRO A 131 0.39 3.09 18.50
CA PRO A 131 0.42 2.12 19.59
C PRO A 131 1.84 1.97 20.17
N TYR A 132 2.87 2.44 19.46
CA TYR A 132 4.26 2.45 19.89
C TYR A 132 4.88 3.83 19.64
N SER A 133 5.78 4.25 20.53
CA SER A 133 6.61 5.43 20.31
C SER A 133 7.77 5.06 19.39
N VAL A 134 7.99 5.85 18.35
CA VAL A 134 9.17 5.76 17.47
C VAL A 134 10.30 6.71 17.89
N GLN A 135 10.16 7.38 19.04
CA GLN A 135 11.20 8.25 19.59
C GLN A 135 12.54 7.51 19.75
N GLY A 136 13.64 8.18 19.42
CA GLY A 136 14.99 7.62 19.44
C GLY A 136 15.36 6.78 18.21
N HIS A 137 14.42 6.49 17.31
CA HIS A 137 14.71 5.76 16.08
C HIS A 137 15.29 6.68 15.00
N ARG A 138 16.20 6.12 14.18
CA ARG A 138 16.71 6.78 12.99
C ARG A 138 15.66 6.73 11.88
N VAL A 139 15.43 7.85 11.24
CA VAL A 139 14.46 8.02 10.15
C VAL A 139 15.10 8.67 8.94
N LYS A 140 14.50 8.40 7.78
CA LYS A 140 14.79 9.08 6.53
C LYS A 140 13.53 9.87 6.17
N VAL A 141 13.62 11.20 6.15
CA VAL A 141 12.48 12.10 5.93
C VAL A 141 12.51 12.60 4.50
N TYR A 142 11.43 12.39 3.77
CA TYR A 142 11.31 12.89 2.40
C TYR A 142 11.04 14.40 2.42
N GLN A 143 11.81 15.18 1.66
CA GLN A 143 11.61 16.62 1.50
C GLN A 143 11.34 16.94 0.02
N PRO A 144 10.08 17.20 -0.35
CA PRO A 144 9.71 17.53 -1.74
C PRO A 144 10.42 18.76 -2.29
N GLU A 145 10.62 19.79 -1.46
CA GLU A 145 11.19 21.08 -1.87
C GLU A 145 12.71 21.21 -1.66
N GLY A 146 13.38 20.17 -1.13
CA GLY A 146 14.80 20.21 -0.79
C GLY A 146 15.73 19.89 -1.97
N GLU A 147 16.99 20.36 -1.90
CA GLU A 147 18.04 19.99 -2.86
C GLU A 147 18.39 18.49 -2.78
N GLU A 148 18.38 17.92 -1.57
CA GLU A 148 18.36 16.49 -1.34
C GLU A 148 16.93 16.04 -1.05
N SER A 149 16.39 15.11 -1.85
CA SER A 149 15.01 14.62 -1.67
C SER A 149 14.80 13.89 -0.34
N TRP A 150 15.86 13.60 0.42
CA TRP A 150 15.80 12.83 1.65
C TRP A 150 16.81 13.30 2.70
N LEU A 151 16.32 13.59 3.90
CA LEU A 151 17.12 13.92 5.07
C LEU A 151 17.22 12.73 6.03
N TYR A 152 18.31 12.66 6.79
CA TYR A 152 18.51 11.64 7.82
C TYR A 152 18.51 12.29 9.21
N GLY A 153 17.79 11.69 10.15
CA GLY A 153 17.73 12.20 11.51
C GLY A 153 17.23 11.18 12.51
N VAL A 154 17.01 11.64 13.73
CA VAL A 154 16.46 10.85 14.83
C VAL A 154 15.17 11.49 15.30
N VAL A 155 14.13 10.68 15.53
CA VAL A 155 12.88 11.18 16.10
C VAL A 155 13.13 11.63 17.54
N SER A 156 13.10 12.94 17.79
CA SER A 156 13.33 13.54 19.11
C SER A 156 12.07 13.51 19.97
N HIS A 157 10.92 13.72 19.34
CA HIS A 157 9.62 13.74 19.98
C HIS A 157 8.53 13.23 19.03
N GLN A 158 7.51 12.59 19.60
CA GLN A 158 6.29 12.20 18.89
C GLN A 158 5.09 12.57 19.76
N ASP A 159 4.21 13.42 19.23
CA ASP A 159 2.96 13.78 19.88
C ASP A 159 1.95 12.63 19.73
N SER A 160 1.41 12.14 20.84
CA SER A 160 0.47 11.01 20.86
C SER A 160 -0.95 11.36 20.39
N ILE A 161 -1.30 12.64 20.34
CA ILE A 161 -2.61 13.15 19.91
C ILE A 161 -2.55 13.58 18.45
N THR A 162 -1.64 14.50 18.11
CA THR A 162 -1.55 15.08 16.76
C THR A 162 -0.77 14.19 15.79
N ARG A 163 -0.01 13.22 16.31
CA ARG A 163 0.90 12.34 15.57
C ARG A 163 2.02 13.08 14.85
N LEU A 164 2.24 14.36 15.16
CA LEU A 164 3.37 15.11 14.68
C LEU A 164 4.67 14.55 15.27
N MET A 165 5.69 14.44 14.43
CA MET A 165 7.02 13.96 14.80
C MET A 165 8.03 15.09 14.62
N GLU A 166 8.82 15.33 15.65
CA GLU A 166 9.99 16.18 15.56
C GLU A 166 11.20 15.32 15.24
N VAL A 167 11.99 15.72 14.24
CA VAL A 167 13.16 15.00 13.80
C VAL A 167 14.38 15.90 13.93
N SER A 168 15.31 15.51 14.79
CA SER A 168 16.61 16.16 14.88
C SER A 168 17.51 15.64 13.78
N VAL A 169 17.85 16.52 12.83
CA VAL A 169 18.78 16.20 11.74
C VAL A 169 20.19 16.11 12.31
N THR A 170 20.85 14.99 12.06
CA THR A 170 22.30 14.88 12.27
C THR A 170 22.98 15.43 11.03
N GLU A 171 23.49 16.66 11.10
CA GLU A 171 24.43 17.15 10.09
C GLU A 171 25.62 16.19 10.02
N ARG A 172 25.93 15.70 8.82
CA ARG A 172 27.20 15.01 8.58
C ARG A 172 28.31 16.03 8.85
N VAL A 173 29.03 15.88 9.95
CA VAL A 173 30.38 16.43 10.05
C VAL A 173 31.18 15.72 8.95
N VAL A 174 31.60 16.49 7.96
CA VAL A 174 32.45 16.08 6.83
C VAL A 174 33.77 15.52 7.34
#